data_AF-A0A7J6KWM7-F1
#
_entry.id   AF-A0A7J6KWM7-F1
#
_cell.length_a   1.000
_cell.length_b   1.000
_cell.length_c   1.000
_cell.angle_alpha   90.00
_cell.angle_beta   90.00
_cell.angle_gamma   90.00
#
_symmetry.space_group_name_H-M   'P 1'
#
loop_
_entity.id
_entity.type
_entity.pdbx_description
1 polymer ?
#
loop_
_entity_poly.entity_id
_entity_poly.type
_entity_poly.pdbx_seq_one_letter_code
_entity_poly.pdbx_strand_id
1 'polypeptide(L)'
;SLGFIRRGRSVPVGSGRPVYYVAAAVTGTTALGYLAQLFSLFPVFTGTSLLGHHVVSIIPVKYVEWFTSSSLMLVNAGFMSGAGLKAVVPAIVANGIWIGGEFGSLFLSSPMWAKVALYSISLGLGVVPLIWYIGYRLRDVSKSYGDRELAGRFRLIADLTVVTWSLYPVAWLLSDGLGLMSMTSSSYAVMMSGMDILSKYGSSVLATKDHQVLNRAYSIAIAHTGGKNRTRRVDPVPEGSVTEQAVYTEAPPLLGEMAAATLQGEEQAGDRSESSDDDIEEEE
;
A
#
# COMPACT_ATOMS: atom_id res chain seq x y z
N SER A 1 2.08 -1.24 -13.99
CA SER A 1 2.21 0.22 -13.85
C SER A 1 1.10 1.02 -14.55
N LEU A 2 1.00 1.00 -15.89
CA LEU A 2 0.01 1.80 -16.63
C LEU A 2 -1.45 1.60 -16.18
N GLY A 3 -1.85 0.36 -15.86
CA GLY A 3 -3.17 0.07 -15.31
C GLY A 3 -3.47 0.80 -14.00
N PHE A 4 -2.49 0.90 -13.08
CA PHE A 4 -2.66 1.66 -11.83
C PHE A 4 -2.74 3.16 -12.09
N ILE A 5 -1.99 3.69 -13.05
CA ILE A 5 -2.10 5.10 -13.46
C ILE A 5 -3.50 5.40 -13.98
N ARG A 6 -4.02 4.55 -14.87
CA ARG A 6 -5.38 4.69 -15.42
C ARG A 6 -6.43 4.66 -14.32
N ARG A 7 -6.37 3.69 -13.40
CA ARG A 7 -7.28 3.59 -12.25
C ARG A 7 -7.15 4.76 -11.28
N GLY A 8 -5.93 5.26 -11.04
CA GLY A 8 -5.72 6.43 -10.19
C GLY A 8 -6.27 7.73 -10.79
N ARG A 9 -6.30 7.85 -12.12
CA ARG A 9 -6.90 9.03 -12.80
C ARG A 9 -8.41 9.12 -12.63
N SER A 10 -9.11 8.00 -12.47
CA SER A 10 -10.57 7.99 -12.23
C SER A 10 -10.93 8.26 -10.76
N VAL A 11 -9.95 8.48 -9.88
CA VAL A 11 -10.15 8.71 -8.45
C VAL A 11 -10.02 10.21 -8.15
N PRO A 12 -10.94 10.84 -7.37
CA PRO A 12 -10.88 12.26 -7.06
C PRO A 12 -9.60 12.71 -6.35
N VAL A 13 -9.16 13.94 -6.60
CA VAL A 13 -8.03 14.55 -5.89
C VAL A 13 -8.37 14.70 -4.40
N GLY A 14 -7.42 14.42 -3.51
CA GLY A 14 -7.62 14.46 -2.06
C GLY A 14 -8.14 13.15 -1.44
N SER A 15 -8.54 12.17 -2.25
CA SER A 15 -8.84 10.81 -1.80
C SER A 15 -7.60 9.89 -1.88
N GLY A 16 -7.75 8.57 -1.78
CA GLY A 16 -6.63 7.61 -1.81
C GLY A 16 -5.94 7.45 -3.16
N ARG A 17 -6.14 8.38 -4.10
CA ARG A 17 -5.41 8.48 -5.38
C ARG A 17 -3.89 8.29 -5.26
N PRO A 18 -3.17 8.83 -4.24
CA PRO A 18 -1.73 8.62 -4.12
C PRO A 18 -1.31 7.15 -4.02
N VAL A 19 -2.11 6.29 -3.38
CA VAL A 19 -1.82 4.85 -3.25
C VAL A 19 -1.74 4.17 -4.63
N TYR A 20 -2.58 4.59 -5.59
CA TYR A 20 -2.50 4.11 -6.98
C TYR A 20 -1.20 4.52 -7.66
N TYR A 21 -0.72 5.73 -7.44
CA TYR A 21 0.52 6.21 -8.06
C TYR A 21 1.76 5.60 -7.42
N VAL A 22 1.74 5.37 -6.12
CA VAL A 22 2.80 4.60 -5.45
C VAL A 22 2.80 3.16 -5.95
N ALA A 23 1.64 2.50 -6.10
CA ALA A 23 1.53 1.17 -6.73
C ALA A 23 2.03 1.15 -8.19
N ALA A 24 1.74 2.21 -8.95
CA ALA A 24 2.27 2.39 -10.30
C ALA A 24 3.80 2.55 -10.30
N ALA A 25 4.35 3.28 -9.34
CA ALA A 25 5.78 3.50 -9.18
C ALA A 25 6.49 2.20 -8.78
N VAL A 26 5.96 1.44 -7.81
CA VAL A 26 6.48 0.11 -7.43
C VAL A 26 6.65 -0.77 -8.68
N THR A 27 5.57 -0.98 -9.43
CA THR A 27 5.62 -1.84 -10.63
C THR A 27 6.37 -1.21 -11.81
N GLY A 28 6.44 0.12 -11.88
CA GLY A 28 7.16 0.85 -12.91
C GLY A 28 8.67 0.74 -12.72
N THR A 29 9.16 0.96 -11.50
CA THR A 29 10.57 0.81 -11.15
C THR A 29 11.05 -0.61 -11.38
N THR A 30 10.25 -1.62 -11.01
CA THR A 30 10.57 -3.03 -11.30
C THR A 30 10.65 -3.30 -12.80
N ALA A 31 9.68 -2.84 -13.58
CA ALA A 31 9.73 -2.99 -15.03
C ALA A 31 10.98 -2.35 -15.64
N LEU A 32 11.34 -1.15 -15.19
CA LEU A 32 12.57 -0.46 -15.62
C LEU A 32 13.83 -1.22 -15.21
N GLY A 33 13.88 -1.77 -13.99
CA GLY A 33 15.00 -2.58 -13.53
C GLY A 33 15.18 -3.87 -14.33
N TYR A 34 14.10 -4.53 -14.72
CA TYR A 34 14.15 -5.69 -15.62
C TYR A 34 14.58 -5.30 -17.03
N LEU A 35 14.06 -4.20 -17.59
CA LEU A 35 14.49 -3.70 -18.91
C LEU A 35 15.97 -3.32 -18.90
N ALA A 36 16.44 -2.67 -17.85
CA ALA A 36 17.84 -2.31 -17.69
C ALA A 36 18.76 -3.53 -17.65
N GLN A 37 18.32 -4.62 -17.01
CA GLN A 37 19.02 -5.91 -17.02
C GLN A 37 18.98 -6.57 -18.39
N LEU A 38 17.81 -6.62 -19.04
CA LEU A 38 17.61 -7.23 -20.36
C LEU A 38 18.52 -6.59 -21.42
N PHE A 39 18.59 -5.27 -21.45
CA PHE A 39 19.41 -4.53 -22.40
C PHE A 39 20.85 -4.29 -21.91
N SER A 40 21.22 -4.82 -20.74
CA SER A 40 22.55 -4.63 -20.14
C SER A 40 22.97 -3.15 -20.09
N LEU A 41 22.03 -2.27 -19.70
CA LEU A 41 22.23 -0.81 -19.71
C LEU A 41 23.24 -0.33 -18.65
N PHE A 42 23.60 -1.20 -17.70
CA PHE A 42 24.51 -0.88 -16.60
C PHE A 42 25.63 -1.93 -16.51
N PRO A 43 26.81 -1.55 -16.01
CA PRO A 43 27.92 -2.47 -15.82
C PRO A 43 27.55 -3.62 -14.88
N VAL A 44 28.05 -4.81 -15.22
CA VAL A 44 28.09 -5.96 -14.33
C VAL A 44 29.48 -5.99 -13.70
N PHE A 45 29.53 -6.00 -12.37
CA PHE A 45 30.77 -6.10 -11.62
C PHE A 45 31.03 -7.55 -11.23
N THR A 46 32.24 -7.81 -10.78
CA THR A 46 32.63 -9.11 -10.25
C THR A 46 32.94 -8.97 -8.77
N GLY A 47 32.34 -9.84 -7.97
CA GLY A 47 32.61 -9.97 -6.55
C GLY A 47 33.00 -11.39 -6.20
N THR A 48 33.09 -11.63 -4.90
CA THR A 48 33.27 -12.98 -4.35
C THR A 48 32.10 -13.30 -3.43
N SER A 49 31.68 -14.57 -3.38
CA SER A 49 30.62 -15.05 -2.50
C SER A 49 30.95 -14.81 -1.02
N LEU A 50 29.97 -14.95 -0.12
CA LEU A 50 30.14 -14.76 1.32
C LEU A 50 31.26 -15.62 1.90
N LEU A 51 31.37 -16.87 1.43
CA LEU A 51 32.41 -17.81 1.85
C LEU A 51 33.71 -17.68 1.02
N GLY A 52 33.77 -16.76 0.07
CA GLY A 52 34.96 -16.51 -0.75
C GLY A 52 35.30 -17.60 -1.78
N HIS A 53 34.51 -18.67 -1.87
CA HIS A 53 34.79 -19.82 -2.75
C HIS A 53 34.38 -19.60 -4.20
N HIS A 54 33.43 -18.70 -4.46
CA HIS A 54 32.87 -18.49 -5.78
C HIS A 54 33.02 -17.04 -6.23
N VAL A 55 33.33 -16.87 -7.51
CA VAL A 55 33.22 -15.58 -8.18
C VAL A 55 31.76 -15.36 -8.54
N VAL A 56 31.21 -14.21 -8.16
CA VAL A 56 29.81 -13.86 -8.40
C VAL A 56 29.70 -12.61 -9.27
N SER A 57 28.72 -12.59 -10.16
CA SER A 57 28.35 -11.37 -10.88
C SER A 57 27.59 -10.45 -9.94
N ILE A 58 27.82 -9.15 -9.99
CA ILE A 58 27.07 -8.16 -9.23
C ILE A 58 26.38 -7.25 -10.25
N ILE A 59 25.07 -7.14 -10.14
CA ILE A 59 24.25 -6.29 -11.01
C ILE A 59 23.69 -5.14 -10.15
N PRO A 60 24.33 -3.95 -10.08
CA PRO A 60 23.93 -2.90 -9.14
C PRO A 60 22.52 -2.35 -9.36
N VAL A 61 22.05 -2.31 -10.62
CA VAL A 61 20.70 -1.81 -10.93
C VAL A 61 19.61 -2.60 -10.20
N LYS A 62 19.86 -3.89 -9.90
CA LYS A 62 19.00 -4.75 -9.07
C LYS A 62 18.80 -4.16 -7.68
N TYR A 63 19.89 -3.77 -7.02
CA TYR A 63 19.87 -3.24 -5.66
C TYR A 63 19.24 -1.84 -5.59
N VAL A 64 19.45 -1.01 -6.62
CA VAL A 64 18.78 0.28 -6.75
C VAL A 64 17.27 0.09 -6.95
N GLU A 65 16.88 -0.84 -7.83
CA GLU A 65 15.47 -1.19 -8.05
C GLU A 65 14.84 -1.71 -6.76
N TRP A 66 15.47 -2.68 -6.10
CA TRP A 66 15.00 -3.25 -4.84
C TRP A 66 14.81 -2.17 -3.80
N PHE A 67 15.79 -1.29 -3.57
CA PHE A 67 15.67 -0.23 -2.57
C PHE A 67 14.50 0.68 -2.87
N THR A 68 14.36 1.08 -4.13
CA THR A 68 13.32 2.01 -4.55
C THR A 68 11.93 1.39 -4.45
N SER A 69 11.73 0.19 -5.00
CA SER A 69 10.42 -0.46 -5.04
C SER A 69 9.96 -0.93 -3.66
N SER A 70 10.84 -1.50 -2.84
CA SER A 70 10.52 -1.88 -1.45
C SER A 70 10.19 -0.66 -0.58
N SER A 71 10.92 0.45 -0.72
CA SER A 71 10.61 1.70 0.00
C SER A 71 9.22 2.22 -0.37
N LEU A 72 8.85 2.18 -1.65
CA LEU A 72 7.52 2.55 -2.11
C LEU A 72 6.43 1.57 -1.61
N MET A 73 6.73 0.28 -1.52
CA MET A 73 5.82 -0.70 -0.90
C MET A 73 5.58 -0.39 0.57
N LEU A 74 6.61 0.02 1.32
CA LEU A 74 6.48 0.46 2.72
C LEU A 74 5.61 1.72 2.83
N VAL A 75 5.76 2.68 1.91
CA VAL A 75 4.86 3.85 1.84
C VAL A 75 3.40 3.41 1.67
N ASN A 76 3.13 2.49 0.74
CA ASN A 76 1.79 1.92 0.57
C ASN A 76 1.29 1.18 1.82
N ALA A 77 2.15 0.41 2.49
CA ALA A 77 1.79 -0.27 3.73
C ALA A 77 1.45 0.75 4.84
N GLY A 78 2.17 1.87 4.92
CA GLY A 78 1.86 2.97 5.83
C GLY A 78 0.49 3.58 5.58
N PHE A 79 0.13 3.83 4.32
CA PHE A 79 -1.21 4.33 3.98
C PHE A 79 -2.30 3.29 4.24
N MET A 80 -2.09 2.04 3.83
CA MET A 80 -3.09 0.98 3.97
C MET A 80 -3.30 0.51 5.40
N SER A 81 -2.31 0.67 6.28
CA SER A 81 -2.47 0.41 7.72
C SER A 81 -3.14 1.56 8.47
N GLY A 82 -3.25 2.75 7.87
CA GLY A 82 -3.67 3.97 8.54
C GLY A 82 -2.56 4.68 9.33
N ALA A 83 -1.34 4.13 9.37
CA ALA A 83 -0.23 4.71 10.13
C ALA A 83 0.39 5.97 9.48
N GLY A 84 0.28 6.09 8.16
CA GLY A 84 0.82 7.19 7.37
C GLY A 84 2.33 7.11 7.12
N LEU A 85 2.84 8.09 6.35
CA LEU A 85 4.21 8.09 5.83
C LEU A 85 5.26 8.20 6.94
N LYS A 86 5.03 9.06 7.93
CA LYS A 86 6.00 9.29 9.02
C LYS A 86 6.27 8.01 9.82
N ALA A 87 5.25 7.16 9.99
CA ALA A 87 5.38 5.91 10.71
C ALA A 87 6.29 4.91 9.98
N VAL A 88 6.40 4.95 8.66
CA VAL A 88 7.19 3.97 7.89
C VAL A 88 8.62 4.42 7.60
N VAL A 89 9.02 5.64 7.99
CA VAL A 89 10.40 6.12 7.81
C VAL A 89 11.44 5.20 8.47
N PRO A 90 11.27 4.73 9.73
CA PRO A 90 12.22 3.78 10.31
C PRO A 90 12.30 2.46 9.53
N ALA A 91 11.18 2.01 8.96
CA ALA A 91 11.16 0.83 8.10
C ALA A 91 11.95 1.07 6.80
N ILE A 92 11.82 2.24 6.17
CA ILE A 92 12.60 2.59 4.98
C ILE A 92 14.11 2.60 5.29
N VAL A 93 14.51 3.06 6.48
CA VAL A 93 15.92 3.00 6.93
C VAL A 93 16.38 1.55 7.10
N ALA A 94 15.60 0.71 7.79
CA ALA A 94 15.90 -0.72 7.93
C ALA A 94 16.00 -1.42 6.56
N ASN A 95 15.18 -1.02 5.59
CA ASN A 95 15.26 -1.50 4.21
C ASN A 95 16.56 -1.09 3.51
N GLY A 96 17.05 0.12 3.76
CA GLY A 96 18.38 0.54 3.32
C GLY A 96 19.49 -0.29 3.94
N ILE A 97 19.39 -0.63 5.24
CA ILE A 97 20.37 -1.50 5.93
C ILE A 97 20.36 -2.91 5.33
N TRP A 98 19.19 -3.48 5.08
CA TRP A 98 19.05 -4.79 4.42
C TRP A 98 19.76 -4.80 3.07
N ILE A 99 19.31 -3.97 2.14
CA ILE A 99 19.75 -4.01 0.76
C ILE A 99 21.21 -3.54 0.65
N GLY A 100 21.59 -2.54 1.43
CA GLY A 100 22.96 -2.03 1.49
C GLY A 100 23.94 -3.04 2.09
N GLY A 101 23.55 -3.80 3.11
CA GLY A 101 24.40 -4.83 3.70
C GLY A 101 24.59 -6.04 2.78
N GLU A 102 23.55 -6.48 2.08
CA GLU A 102 23.67 -7.49 1.02
C GLU A 102 24.59 -7.00 -0.10
N PHE A 103 24.29 -5.84 -0.67
CA PHE A 103 25.09 -5.25 -1.76
C PHE A 103 26.56 -5.06 -1.35
N GLY A 104 26.80 -4.44 -0.20
CA GLY A 104 28.14 -4.14 0.32
C GLY A 104 28.96 -5.39 0.62
N SER A 105 28.33 -6.48 1.08
CA SER A 105 29.02 -7.74 1.37
C SER A 105 29.71 -8.35 0.13
N LEU A 106 29.20 -8.06 -1.08
CA LEU A 106 29.73 -8.61 -2.33
C LEU A 106 31.02 -7.90 -2.80
N PHE A 107 31.25 -6.66 -2.37
CA PHE A 107 32.43 -5.88 -2.75
C PHE A 107 33.62 -6.05 -1.81
N LEU A 108 33.42 -6.64 -0.64
CA LEU A 108 34.54 -6.96 0.24
C LEU A 108 35.32 -8.14 -0.36
N SER A 109 36.65 -8.10 -0.32
CA SER A 109 37.49 -9.22 -0.79
C SER A 109 38.10 -10.01 0.37
N SER A 110 38.38 -9.35 1.49
CA SER A 110 38.95 -9.92 2.71
C SER A 110 38.74 -8.93 3.87
N PRO A 111 38.58 -9.38 5.11
CA PRO A 111 38.49 -10.78 5.56
C PRO A 111 37.07 -11.37 5.41
N MET A 112 36.96 -12.70 5.31
CA MET A 112 35.67 -13.41 5.16
C MET A 112 34.66 -13.04 6.24
N TRP A 113 35.11 -12.90 7.49
CA TRP A 113 34.23 -12.55 8.61
C TRP A 113 33.55 -11.20 8.40
N ALA A 114 34.16 -10.25 7.69
CA ALA A 114 33.57 -8.93 7.45
C ALA A 114 32.35 -9.02 6.51
N LYS A 115 32.39 -9.94 5.53
CA LYS A 115 31.23 -10.22 4.66
C LYS A 115 30.08 -10.81 5.43
N VAL A 116 30.37 -11.85 6.21
CA VAL A 116 29.38 -12.55 7.03
C VAL A 116 28.79 -11.57 8.05
N ALA A 117 29.60 -10.69 8.63
CA ALA A 117 29.13 -9.64 9.52
C ALA A 117 28.19 -8.67 8.81
N LEU A 118 28.54 -8.15 7.61
CA LEU A 118 27.65 -7.26 6.85
C LEU A 118 26.33 -7.93 6.46
N TYR A 119 26.38 -9.18 6.02
CA TYR A 119 25.17 -9.95 5.72
C TYR A 119 24.32 -10.19 6.97
N SER A 120 24.96 -10.52 8.10
CA SER A 120 24.26 -10.70 9.38
C SER A 120 23.62 -9.41 9.88
N ILE A 121 24.27 -8.26 9.69
CA ILE A 121 23.71 -6.92 9.97
C ILE A 121 22.50 -6.65 9.09
N SER A 122 22.60 -6.96 7.79
CA SER A 122 21.49 -6.83 6.85
C SER A 122 20.26 -7.64 7.29
N LEU A 123 20.45 -8.89 7.73
CA LEU A 123 19.36 -9.71 8.25
C LEU A 123 18.82 -9.20 9.59
N GLY A 124 19.71 -9.01 10.56
CA GLY A 124 19.35 -8.73 11.96
C GLY A 124 18.83 -7.32 12.21
N LEU A 125 19.34 -6.32 11.48
CA LEU A 125 18.95 -4.91 11.62
C LEU A 125 18.12 -4.40 10.44
N GLY A 126 18.05 -5.15 9.34
CA GLY A 126 17.21 -4.83 8.19
C GLY A 126 15.97 -5.71 8.12
N VAL A 127 16.11 -6.93 7.61
CA VAL A 127 14.99 -7.84 7.27
C VAL A 127 14.12 -8.19 8.47
N VAL A 128 14.72 -8.63 9.57
CA VAL A 128 13.97 -9.12 10.73
C VAL A 128 13.12 -8.02 11.36
N PRO A 129 13.67 -6.81 11.65
CA PRO A 129 12.86 -5.69 12.11
C PRO A 129 11.76 -5.30 11.13
N LEU A 130 12.00 -5.35 9.82
CA LEU A 130 11.00 -5.05 8.78
C LEU A 130 9.82 -6.03 8.82
N ILE A 131 10.11 -7.33 8.84
CA ILE A 131 9.09 -8.37 8.91
C ILE A 131 8.25 -8.22 10.17
N TRP A 132 8.90 -8.01 11.32
CA TRP A 132 8.21 -7.76 12.58
C TRP A 132 7.34 -6.50 12.50
N TYR A 133 7.88 -5.41 11.95
CA TYR A 133 7.19 -4.13 11.86
C TYR A 133 5.92 -4.22 11.00
N ILE A 134 5.99 -4.88 9.85
CA ILE A 134 4.85 -5.05 8.94
C ILE A 134 3.85 -6.06 9.52
N GLY A 135 4.33 -7.24 9.92
CA GLY A 135 3.49 -8.36 10.35
C GLY A 135 2.80 -8.13 11.69
N TYR A 136 3.40 -7.33 12.56
CA TYR A 136 2.90 -7.05 13.91
C TYR A 136 2.50 -5.59 14.07
N ARG A 137 3.45 -4.66 14.04
CA ARG A 137 3.21 -3.26 14.44
C ARG A 137 2.19 -2.54 13.56
N LEU A 138 2.36 -2.55 12.24
CA LEU A 138 1.41 -1.92 11.31
C LEU A 138 0.06 -2.64 11.31
N ARG A 139 0.06 -3.95 11.55
CA ARG A 139 -1.16 -4.75 11.62
C ARG A 139 -2.00 -4.37 12.85
N ASP A 140 -1.36 -4.11 13.98
CA ASP A 140 -2.05 -3.67 15.19
C ASP A 140 -2.55 -2.23 15.06
N VAL A 141 -1.81 -1.35 14.39
CA VAL A 141 -2.32 -0.02 14.03
C VAL A 141 -3.60 -0.14 13.18
N SER A 142 -3.58 -0.96 12.14
CA SER A 142 -4.76 -1.16 11.29
C SER A 142 -5.98 -1.70 12.05
N LYS A 143 -5.77 -2.65 12.96
CA LYS A 143 -6.85 -3.18 13.82
C LYS A 143 -7.39 -2.15 14.81
N SER A 144 -6.55 -1.23 15.29
CA SER A 144 -6.92 -0.27 16.34
C SER A 144 -8.05 0.69 15.92
N TYR A 145 -8.28 0.85 14.62
CA TYR A 145 -9.36 1.69 14.08
C TYR A 145 -10.74 1.02 14.11
N GLY A 146 -10.85 -0.26 14.46
CA GLY A 146 -12.12 -0.98 14.54
C GLY A 146 -12.78 -1.30 13.19
N ASP A 147 -12.20 -0.88 12.06
CA ASP A 147 -12.67 -1.22 10.71
C ASP A 147 -12.18 -2.63 10.33
N ARG A 148 -13.09 -3.60 10.37
CA ARG A 148 -12.81 -5.01 10.07
C ARG A 148 -12.37 -5.22 8.62
N GLU A 149 -12.91 -4.45 7.68
CA GLU A 149 -12.59 -4.58 6.26
C GLU A 149 -11.18 -4.05 5.96
N LEU A 150 -10.86 -2.89 6.54
CA LEU A 150 -9.51 -2.32 6.51
C LEU A 150 -8.48 -3.27 7.12
N ALA A 151 -8.73 -3.75 8.33
CA ALA A 151 -7.83 -4.67 9.03
C ALA A 151 -7.66 -5.99 8.27
N GLY A 152 -8.73 -6.52 7.68
CA GLY A 152 -8.69 -7.70 6.83
C GLY A 152 -7.87 -7.49 5.56
N ARG A 153 -8.04 -6.34 4.90
CA ARG A 153 -7.28 -5.98 3.70
C ARG A 153 -5.80 -5.80 3.99
N PHE A 154 -5.47 -5.06 5.04
CA PHE A 154 -4.08 -4.84 5.44
C PHE A 154 -3.41 -6.15 5.86
N ARG A 155 -4.13 -7.04 6.57
CA ARG A 155 -3.63 -8.39 6.88
C ARG A 155 -3.19 -9.14 5.63
N LEU A 156 -3.99 -9.16 4.56
CA LEU A 156 -3.61 -9.86 3.32
C LEU A 156 -2.34 -9.27 2.69
N ILE A 157 -2.20 -7.94 2.71
CA ILE A 157 -1.00 -7.25 2.21
C ILE A 157 0.21 -7.61 3.09
N ALA A 158 0.05 -7.57 4.41
CA ALA A 158 1.10 -7.87 5.37
C ALA A 158 1.54 -9.34 5.28
N ASP A 159 0.60 -10.29 5.27
CA ASP A 159 0.89 -11.72 5.18
C ASP A 159 1.63 -12.04 3.87
N LEU A 160 1.16 -11.50 2.73
CA LEU A 160 1.86 -11.63 1.44
C LEU A 160 3.28 -11.05 1.47
N THR A 161 3.42 -9.85 2.05
CA THR A 161 4.71 -9.16 2.13
C THR A 161 5.68 -9.92 3.02
N VAL A 162 5.26 -10.34 4.22
CA VAL A 162 6.08 -11.11 5.16
C VAL A 162 6.55 -12.41 4.53
N VAL A 163 5.66 -13.17 3.90
CA VAL A 163 6.03 -14.44 3.24
C VAL A 163 7.03 -14.19 2.13
N THR A 164 6.74 -13.27 1.20
CA THR A 164 7.63 -13.03 0.06
C THR A 164 8.96 -12.43 0.50
N TRP A 165 8.97 -11.47 1.42
CA TRP A 165 10.17 -10.81 1.92
C TRP A 165 11.06 -11.74 2.74
N SER A 166 10.50 -12.76 3.39
CA SER A 166 11.29 -13.82 4.04
C SER A 166 12.02 -14.73 3.03
N LEU A 167 11.51 -14.86 1.81
CA LEU A 167 12.12 -15.69 0.77
C LEU A 167 13.28 -14.99 0.06
N TYR A 168 13.29 -13.64 -0.03
CA TYR A 168 14.35 -12.91 -0.74
C TYR A 168 15.76 -13.15 -0.17
N PRO A 169 15.99 -13.10 1.16
CA PRO A 169 17.31 -13.36 1.71
C PRO A 169 17.77 -14.80 1.48
N VAL A 170 16.84 -15.77 1.43
CA VAL A 170 17.15 -17.17 1.10
C VAL A 170 17.56 -17.28 -0.37
N ALA A 171 16.78 -16.69 -1.27
CA ALA A 171 17.10 -16.61 -2.70
C ALA A 171 18.47 -15.95 -2.93
N TRP A 172 18.71 -14.81 -2.28
CA TRP A 172 19.98 -14.08 -2.35
C TRP A 172 21.14 -14.92 -1.81
N LEU A 173 20.95 -15.63 -0.69
CA LEU A 173 21.97 -16.51 -0.13
C LEU A 173 22.33 -17.64 -1.10
N LEU A 174 21.36 -18.24 -1.78
CA LEU A 174 21.61 -19.29 -2.77
C LEU A 174 22.32 -18.75 -4.02
N SER A 175 21.98 -17.54 -4.47
CA SER A 175 22.59 -16.91 -5.65
C SER A 175 23.89 -16.18 -5.30
N ASP A 176 23.79 -14.93 -4.87
CA ASP A 176 24.90 -14.00 -4.68
C ASP A 176 25.74 -14.40 -3.45
N GLY A 177 25.10 -14.97 -2.42
CA GLY A 177 25.74 -15.30 -1.15
C GLY A 177 26.64 -16.53 -1.22
N LEU A 178 26.17 -17.63 -1.79
CA LEU A 178 26.90 -18.91 -1.85
C LEU A 178 27.40 -19.23 -3.26
N GLY A 179 26.90 -18.56 -4.30
CA GLY A 179 27.28 -18.83 -5.69
C GLY A 179 26.70 -20.14 -6.26
N LEU A 180 25.68 -20.73 -5.61
CA LEU A 180 25.09 -22.00 -6.05
C LEU A 180 24.21 -21.86 -7.30
N MET A 181 23.71 -20.65 -7.53
CA MET A 181 22.91 -20.33 -8.71
C MET A 181 23.44 -19.06 -9.37
N SER A 182 23.88 -19.19 -10.63
CA SER A 182 24.34 -18.04 -11.40
C SER A 182 23.20 -17.04 -11.61
N MET A 183 23.49 -15.76 -11.42
CA MET A 183 22.53 -14.67 -11.65
C MET A 183 22.14 -14.53 -13.13
N THR A 184 22.98 -15.00 -14.05
CA THR A 184 22.67 -14.99 -15.49
C THR A 184 21.88 -16.22 -15.92
N SER A 185 21.59 -17.14 -15.01
CA SER A 185 20.82 -18.34 -15.33
C SER A 185 19.33 -18.03 -15.49
N SER A 186 18.68 -18.78 -16.39
CA SER A 186 17.22 -18.74 -16.55
C SER A 186 16.49 -19.10 -15.24
N SER A 187 17.03 -20.02 -14.44
CA SER A 187 16.44 -20.42 -13.16
C SER A 187 16.39 -19.26 -12.17
N TYR A 188 17.47 -18.48 -12.04
CA TYR A 188 17.48 -17.28 -11.21
C TYR A 188 16.46 -16.25 -11.72
N ALA A 189 16.44 -16.01 -13.03
CA ALA A 189 15.51 -15.07 -13.64
C ALA A 189 14.05 -15.45 -13.37
N VAL A 190 13.67 -16.72 -13.54
CA VAL A 190 12.31 -17.22 -13.28
C VAL A 190 11.96 -17.11 -11.79
N MET A 191 12.86 -17.52 -10.90
CA MET A 191 12.62 -17.45 -9.45
C MET A 191 12.40 -16.00 -8.99
N MET A 192 13.31 -15.10 -9.35
CA MET A 192 13.24 -13.70 -8.90
C MET A 192 12.07 -12.95 -9.55
N SER A 193 11.80 -13.17 -10.84
CA SER A 193 10.64 -12.55 -11.50
C SER A 193 9.32 -13.06 -10.96
N GLY A 194 9.20 -14.35 -10.65
CA GLY A 194 8.02 -14.90 -9.99
C GLY A 194 7.79 -14.27 -8.61
N MET A 195 8.85 -14.14 -7.81
CA MET A 195 8.79 -13.47 -6.51
C MET A 195 8.41 -11.99 -6.64
N ASP A 196 8.96 -11.28 -7.63
CA ASP A 196 8.67 -9.87 -7.88
C ASP A 196 7.22 -9.64 -8.36
N ILE A 197 6.69 -10.52 -9.20
CA ILE A 197 5.28 -10.47 -9.59
C ILE A 197 4.41 -10.66 -8.35
N LEU A 198 4.71 -11.65 -7.52
CA LEU A 198 3.92 -11.94 -6.32
C LEU A 198 4.02 -10.80 -5.29
N SER A 199 5.23 -10.35 -4.97
CA SER A 199 5.46 -9.36 -3.92
C SER A 199 5.08 -7.95 -4.36
N LYS A 200 5.44 -7.53 -5.57
CA LYS A 200 5.31 -6.14 -6.02
C LYS A 200 3.98 -5.91 -6.73
N TYR A 201 3.66 -6.73 -7.74
CA TYR A 201 2.38 -6.61 -8.43
C TYR A 201 1.22 -7.10 -7.56
N GLY A 202 1.36 -8.25 -6.90
CA GLY A 202 0.33 -8.80 -6.00
C GLY A 202 -0.05 -7.86 -4.86
N SER A 203 0.94 -7.31 -4.14
CA SER A 203 0.66 -6.34 -3.06
C SER A 203 0.01 -5.06 -3.59
N SER A 204 0.46 -4.56 -4.74
CA SER A 204 -0.10 -3.36 -5.39
C SER A 204 -1.55 -3.56 -5.80
N VAL A 205 -1.89 -4.75 -6.33
CA VAL A 205 -3.28 -5.12 -6.65
C VAL A 205 -4.11 -5.20 -5.37
N LEU A 206 -3.61 -5.86 -4.32
CA LEU A 206 -4.33 -5.96 -3.05
C LEU A 206 -4.59 -4.57 -2.44
N ALA A 207 -3.58 -3.70 -2.40
CA ALA A 207 -3.70 -2.35 -1.87
C ALA A 207 -4.76 -1.52 -2.61
N THR A 208 -4.86 -1.68 -3.93
CA THR A 208 -5.72 -0.86 -4.80
C THR A 208 -7.02 -1.54 -5.20
N LYS A 209 -7.32 -2.73 -4.66
CA LYS A 209 -8.46 -3.54 -5.09
C LYS A 209 -9.78 -2.84 -4.82
N ASP A 210 -9.96 -2.38 -3.59
CA ASP A 210 -11.19 -1.76 -3.10
C ASP A 210 -11.01 -0.27 -2.86
N HIS A 211 -11.75 0.56 -3.60
CA HIS A 211 -11.62 2.01 -3.55
C HIS A 211 -12.14 2.58 -2.22
N GLN A 212 -13.18 1.98 -1.63
CA GLN A 212 -13.76 2.47 -0.39
C GLN A 212 -12.81 2.19 0.78
N VAL A 213 -12.31 0.96 0.89
CA VAL A 213 -11.33 0.59 1.93
C VAL A 213 -10.07 1.45 1.83
N LEU A 214 -9.53 1.58 0.62
CA LEU A 214 -8.33 2.39 0.37
C LEU A 214 -8.57 3.86 0.71
N ASN A 215 -9.73 4.43 0.38
CA ASN A 215 -10.04 5.82 0.70
C ASN A 215 -10.15 6.05 2.21
N ARG A 216 -10.76 5.11 2.95
CA ARG A 216 -10.81 5.15 4.41
C ARG A 216 -9.41 5.05 5.02
N ALA A 217 -8.62 4.06 4.59
CA ALA A 217 -7.24 3.87 5.02
C ALA A 217 -6.40 5.14 4.84
N TYR A 218 -6.46 5.70 3.63
CA TYR A 218 -5.74 6.91 3.28
C TYR A 218 -6.19 8.09 4.13
N SER A 219 -7.50 8.32 4.26
CA SER A 219 -8.05 9.43 5.06
C SER A 219 -7.60 9.39 6.52
N ILE A 220 -7.60 8.19 7.12
CA ILE A 220 -7.08 7.95 8.47
C ILE A 220 -5.59 8.31 8.55
N ALA A 221 -4.79 7.84 7.58
CA ALA A 221 -3.35 8.07 7.53
C ALA A 221 -2.97 9.56 7.43
N ILE A 222 -3.68 10.34 6.62
CA ILE A 222 -3.43 11.80 6.53
C ILE A 222 -3.91 12.54 7.78
N ALA A 223 -5.03 12.12 8.38
CA ALA A 223 -5.51 12.72 9.63
C ALA A 223 -4.49 12.58 10.77
N HIS A 224 -3.85 11.42 10.89
CA HIS A 224 -2.74 11.21 11.84
C HIS A 224 -1.50 12.06 11.53
N THR A 225 -1.24 12.35 10.25
CA THR A 225 -0.08 13.14 9.86
C THR A 225 -0.27 14.65 10.12
N GLY A 226 -1.53 15.12 10.05
CA GLY A 226 -1.92 16.52 10.28
C GLY A 226 -2.31 16.88 11.72
N GLY A 227 -2.51 15.90 12.60
CA GLY A 227 -3.10 16.07 13.93
C GLY A 227 -2.27 16.78 15.02
N LYS A 228 -1.20 17.52 14.69
CA LYS A 228 -0.43 18.29 15.70
C LYS A 228 -0.89 19.74 15.92
N ASN A 229 -1.88 20.26 15.17
CA ASN A 229 -2.28 21.68 15.24
C ASN A 229 -3.76 21.95 15.59
N ARG A 230 -4.48 21.01 16.20
CA ARG A 230 -5.88 21.24 16.62
C ARG A 230 -6.18 20.76 18.04
N THR A 231 -5.34 21.15 19.00
CA THR A 231 -5.78 21.35 20.39
C THR A 231 -6.04 22.84 20.57
N ARG A 232 -7.14 23.35 20.00
CA ARG A 232 -7.70 24.60 20.53
C ARG A 232 -8.32 24.22 21.88
N ARG A 233 -7.55 24.50 22.91
CA ARG A 233 -7.91 24.53 24.34
C ARG A 233 -9.37 24.97 24.47
N VAL A 234 -10.24 24.07 24.95
CA VAL A 234 -11.49 24.50 25.56
C VAL A 234 -11.07 24.98 26.94
N ASP A 235 -11.08 26.29 27.14
CA ASP A 235 -10.86 26.86 28.47
C ASP A 235 -11.96 26.34 29.41
N PRO A 236 -11.64 25.98 30.66
CA PRO A 236 -12.65 25.55 31.61
C PRO A 236 -13.62 26.71 31.86
N VAL A 237 -14.91 26.45 31.67
CA VAL A 237 -16.00 27.37 32.00
C VAL A 237 -15.95 27.61 33.52
N PRO A 238 -15.95 28.87 33.99
CA PRO A 238 -16.04 29.15 35.42
C PRO A 238 -17.36 28.62 35.97
N GLU A 239 -17.31 27.83 37.04
CA GLU A 239 -18.49 27.44 37.81
C GLU A 239 -19.17 28.70 38.35
N GLY A 240 -20.42 28.92 37.92
CA GLY A 240 -21.32 29.89 38.55
C GLY A 240 -21.83 31.00 37.63
N SER A 241 -22.75 30.66 36.72
CA SER A 241 -23.94 31.47 36.43
C SER A 241 -24.87 30.69 35.51
N VAL A 242 -25.88 30.08 36.13
CA VAL A 242 -27.06 29.57 35.43
C VAL A 242 -27.87 30.77 34.95
N THR A 243 -27.97 30.94 33.64
CA THR A 243 -29.15 31.55 33.02
C THR A 243 -29.56 30.67 31.85
N GLU A 244 -30.63 29.95 32.12
CA GLU A 244 -31.50 29.21 31.22
C GLU A 244 -31.86 30.03 29.97
N GLN A 245 -31.35 29.60 28.81
CA GLN A 245 -31.97 29.72 27.47
C GLN A 245 -30.97 29.27 26.40
N ALA A 246 -31.02 28.00 26.01
CA ALA A 246 -30.45 27.54 24.76
C ALA A 246 -31.45 26.59 24.10
N VAL A 247 -32.16 27.17 23.15
CA VAL A 247 -33.08 26.56 22.20
C VAL A 247 -32.37 25.38 21.51
N TYR A 248 -32.92 24.18 21.67
CA TYR A 248 -32.71 23.10 20.70
C TYR A 248 -33.51 23.46 19.45
N THR A 249 -32.82 23.94 18.40
CA THR A 249 -33.35 23.92 17.03
C THR A 249 -32.49 22.99 16.18
N GLU A 250 -33.06 21.80 16.04
CA GLU A 250 -33.07 20.86 14.92
C GLU A 250 -32.08 21.05 13.75
N ALA A 251 -31.52 19.90 13.37
CA ALA A 251 -30.79 19.65 12.14
C ALA A 251 -31.60 20.05 10.89
N PRO A 252 -30.95 20.55 9.82
CA PRO A 252 -31.66 20.83 8.57
C PRO A 252 -32.18 19.54 7.92
N PRO A 253 -33.47 19.48 7.54
CA PRO A 253 -34.05 18.33 6.87
C PRO A 253 -33.59 18.28 5.40
N LEU A 254 -32.95 17.18 5.00
CA LEU A 254 -32.70 16.82 3.61
C LEU A 254 -33.58 15.63 3.25
N LEU A 255 -34.87 15.87 2.95
CA LEU A 255 -35.79 14.96 2.21
C LEU A 255 -37.24 15.50 2.12
N GLY A 256 -37.44 16.82 2.09
CA GLY A 256 -38.76 17.46 1.98
C GLY A 256 -39.02 18.24 0.70
N GLU A 257 -37.99 18.74 0.01
CA GLU A 257 -38.17 19.56 -1.20
C GLU A 257 -38.49 18.76 -2.48
N MET A 258 -38.46 17.42 -2.44
CA MET A 258 -38.97 16.59 -3.55
C MET A 258 -40.44 16.16 -3.39
N ALA A 259 -41.07 16.36 -2.22
CA ALA A 259 -42.48 16.08 -2.03
C ALA A 259 -43.39 17.27 -2.44
N ALA A 260 -42.81 18.47 -2.60
CA ALA A 260 -43.52 19.66 -3.07
C ALA A 260 -43.78 19.67 -4.59
N ALA A 261 -43.19 18.75 -5.36
CA ALA A 261 -43.52 18.57 -6.78
C ALA A 261 -44.76 17.70 -7.02
N THR A 262 -45.31 17.07 -5.97
CA THR A 262 -46.39 16.07 -6.10
C THR A 262 -47.77 16.59 -5.66
N LEU A 263 -47.90 17.86 -5.21
CA LEU A 263 -49.15 18.36 -4.61
C LEU A 263 -49.58 19.78 -5.06
N GLN A 264 -49.16 20.26 -6.23
CA GLN A 264 -49.62 21.57 -6.77
C GLN A 264 -50.09 21.52 -8.24
N GLY A 265 -50.75 20.43 -8.65
CA GLY A 265 -51.33 20.32 -10.00
C GLY A 265 -52.79 19.83 -10.05
N GLU A 266 -53.44 19.61 -8.90
CA GLU A 266 -54.88 19.32 -8.83
C GLU A 266 -55.64 20.57 -8.37
N GLU A 267 -55.92 21.47 -9.31
CA GLU A 267 -57.09 22.36 -9.21
C GLU A 267 -57.42 22.95 -10.59
N GLN A 268 -57.99 22.14 -11.49
CA GLN A 268 -58.81 22.62 -12.58
C GLN A 268 -59.76 21.53 -13.10
N ALA A 269 -61.05 21.72 -12.82
CA ALA A 269 -62.24 21.22 -13.52
C ALA A 269 -62.38 19.68 -13.66
N GLY A 270 -63.43 19.02 -13.15
CA GLY A 270 -64.82 19.45 -13.10
C GLY A 270 -65.64 18.67 -14.13
N ASP A 271 -66.52 17.81 -13.62
CA ASP A 271 -67.81 17.40 -14.19
C ASP A 271 -67.89 16.19 -15.16
N ARG A 272 -68.94 15.37 -14.91
CA ARG A 272 -69.59 14.29 -15.75
C ARG A 272 -68.95 12.89 -15.72
N SER A 273 -69.54 11.87 -15.07
CA SER A 273 -70.85 11.16 -15.22
C SER A 273 -70.79 9.96 -16.15
N GLU A 274 -71.38 8.85 -15.67
CA GLU A 274 -71.83 7.64 -16.41
C GLU A 274 -70.72 6.72 -16.94
N SER A 275 -70.85 5.40 -17.08
CA SER A 275 -71.75 4.33 -16.63
C SER A 275 -71.18 3.04 -17.28
N SER A 276 -71.63 1.85 -16.84
CA SER A 276 -71.79 0.62 -17.65
C SER A 276 -70.53 0.04 -18.33
N ASP A 277 -70.02 -1.09 -17.86
CA ASP A 277 -70.42 -2.46 -18.26
C ASP A 277 -69.64 -2.96 -19.49
N ASP A 278 -69.43 -4.28 -19.48
CA ASP A 278 -69.15 -5.16 -20.61
C ASP A 278 -67.75 -5.06 -21.25
N ASP A 279 -67.14 -6.10 -21.80
CA ASP A 279 -67.17 -7.57 -21.71
C ASP A 279 -66.15 -8.00 -22.80
N ILE A 280 -65.84 -9.31 -22.93
CA ILE A 280 -65.36 -9.97 -24.17
C ILE A 280 -63.84 -9.78 -24.50
N GLU A 281 -63.02 -10.85 -24.43
CA GLU A 281 -62.60 -11.76 -25.55
C GLU A 281 -61.84 -10.98 -26.66
N GLU A 282 -60.89 -11.47 -27.44
CA GLU A 282 -60.35 -12.77 -27.84
C GLU A 282 -59.11 -12.42 -28.72
N GLU A 283 -58.22 -13.38 -28.96
CA GLU A 283 -57.31 -13.50 -30.13
C GLU A 283 -56.27 -12.36 -30.38
N GLU A 284 -55.01 -12.59 -30.72
CA GLU A 284 -54.29 -13.67 -31.43
C GLU A 284 -52.82 -13.69 -30.95
#